data_AF-A0A3D5Q224-F1
#
_entry.id   AF-A0A3D5Q224-F1
#
_cell.length_a   1.000
_cell.length_b   1.000
_cell.length_c   1.000
_cell.angle_alpha   90.00
_cell.angle_beta   90.00
_cell.angle_gamma   90.00
#
_symmetry.space_group_name_H-M   'P 1'
#
loop_
_entity.id
_entity.type
_entity.pdbx_description
1 polymer ?
#
loop_
_entity_poly.entity_id
_entity_poly.type
_entity_poly.pdbx_seq_one_letter_code
_entity_poly.pdbx_strand_id
1 'polypeptide(L)' 'MANSPQAKKRARQNEKNRKHNASLRSMARTYVKKVQSRIEAGNYDEAVAAFKEAQPIMDSMV' A
#
# COMPACT_ATOMS: atom_id res chain seq x y z
N MET A 1 -16.99 -20.33 12.77
CA MET A 1 -16.35 -20.40 14.11
C MET A 1 -15.05 -21.19 13.95
N ALA A 2 -13.95 -20.75 14.57
CA ALA A 2 -12.66 -21.42 14.46
C ALA A 2 -12.62 -22.64 15.38
N ASN A 3 -13.12 -23.77 14.88
CA ASN A 3 -13.47 -24.93 15.70
C ASN A 3 -12.28 -25.84 16.03
N SER A 4 -11.11 -25.62 15.41
CA SER A 4 -9.88 -26.33 15.72
C SER A 4 -8.79 -25.39 16.28
N PRO A 5 -7.81 -25.90 17.06
CA PRO A 5 -6.68 -25.11 17.54
C PRO A 5 -5.91 -24.41 16.41
N GLN A 6 -5.79 -25.07 15.25
CA GLN A 6 -5.14 -24.52 14.06
C GLN A 6 -5.97 -23.37 13.46
N ALA A 7 -7.29 -23.51 13.39
CA ALA A 7 -8.17 -22.44 12.93
C ALA A 7 -8.09 -21.20 13.83
N LYS A 8 -8.03 -21.38 15.15
CA LYS A 8 -7.84 -20.26 16.11
C LYS A 8 -6.47 -19.59 15.94
N LYS A 9 -5.43 -20.36 15.62
CA LYS A 9 -4.09 -19.81 15.29
C LYS A 9 -4.13 -19.00 13.98
N ARG A 10 -4.77 -19.52 12.93
CA ARG A 10 -4.89 -18.85 11.63
C ARG A 10 -5.69 -17.56 11.73
N ALA A 11 -6.77 -17.52 12.51
CA ALA A 11 -7.54 -16.29 12.73
C ALA A 11 -6.67 -15.15 13.29
N ARG A 12 -5.82 -15.45 14.29
CA ARG A 12 -4.88 -14.48 14.89
C ARG A 12 -3.80 -14.02 13.89
N GLN A 13 -3.27 -14.94 13.08
CA GLN A 13 -2.28 -14.61 12.05
C GLN A 13 -2.89 -13.73 10.95
N ASN A 14 -4.09 -14.07 10.48
CA ASN A 14 -4.80 -13.30 9.46
C ASN A 14 -5.06 -11.86 9.91
N GLU A 15 -5.41 -11.64 11.17
CA GLU A 15 -5.61 -10.28 11.68
C GLU A 15 -4.32 -9.45 11.64
N LYS A 16 -3.19 -10.04 12.03
CA LYS A 16 -1.87 -9.39 11.96
C LYS A 16 -1.51 -9.03 10.51
N ASN A 17 -1.62 -9.98 9.59
CA ASN A 17 -1.34 -9.77 8.18
C ASN A 17 -2.28 -8.73 7.57
N ARG A 18 -3.57 -8.74 7.96
CA ARG A 18 -4.55 -7.75 7.50
C ARG A 18 -4.13 -6.33 7.91
N LYS A 19 -3.74 -6.12 9.18
CA LYS A 19 -3.31 -4.80 9.67
C LYS A 19 -2.06 -4.31 8.91
N HIS A 20 -1.06 -5.19 8.76
CA HIS A 20 0.16 -4.87 8.03
C HIS A 20 -0.13 -4.51 6.56
N ASN A 21 -0.83 -5.38 5.83
CA ASN A 21 -1.12 -5.17 4.41
C ASN A 21 -2.12 -4.03 4.16
N ALA A 22 -2.94 -3.66 5.15
CA ALA A 22 -3.77 -2.47 5.06
C ALA A 22 -2.92 -1.19 5.07
N SER A 23 -1.91 -1.12 5.95
CA SER A 23 -1.01 0.05 6.03
C SER A 23 -0.19 0.23 4.74
N LEU A 24 0.39 -0.86 4.21
CA LEU A 24 1.16 -0.85 2.97
C LEU A 24 0.32 -0.41 1.77
N ARG A 25 -0.89 -0.96 1.63
CA ARG A 25 -1.83 -0.55 0.56
C ARG A 25 -2.27 0.90 0.67
N SER A 26 -2.46 1.41 1.89
CA SER A 26 -2.80 2.82 2.09
C SER A 26 -1.65 3.72 1.64
N MET A 27 -0.42 3.37 2.01
CA MET A 27 0.77 4.12 1.63
C MET A 27 0.94 4.19 0.12
N ALA A 28 0.89 3.04 -0.56
CA ALA A 28 0.96 2.96 -2.02
C ALA A 28 -0.09 3.85 -2.71
N ARG A 29 -1.36 3.78 -2.27
CA ARG A 29 -2.43 4.63 -2.81
C ARG A 29 -2.18 6.12 -2.61
N THR A 30 -1.60 6.51 -1.48
CA THR A 30 -1.24 7.92 -1.23
C THR A 30 -0.20 8.42 -2.23
N TYR A 31 0.83 7.63 -2.55
CA TYR A 31 1.84 8.02 -3.54
C TYR A 31 1.26 8.10 -4.95
N VAL A 32 0.42 7.14 -5.36
CA VAL A 32 -0.29 7.20 -6.64
C VAL A 32 -1.17 8.46 -6.73
N LYS A 33 -1.91 8.79 -5.67
CA LYS A 33 -2.73 10.01 -5.62
C LYS A 33 -1.88 11.28 -5.75
N LYS A 34 -0.71 11.33 -5.11
CA LYS A 34 0.22 12.47 -5.24
C LYS A 34 0.66 12.65 -6.69
N VAL A 35 1.10 11.58 -7.35
CA VAL A 35 1.49 11.61 -8.77
C VAL A 35 0.34 12.12 -9.63
N GLN A 36 -0.86 11.56 -9.47
CA GLN A 36 -2.03 11.99 -10.24
C GLN A 36 -2.37 13.47 -10.03
N SER A 37 -2.33 13.95 -8.79
CA SER A 37 -2.59 15.37 -8.50
C SER A 37 -1.57 16.32 -9.15
N ARG A 38 -0.31 15.91 -9.30
CA ARG A 38 0.73 16.70 -9.95
C ARG A 38 0.60 16.70 -11.47
N ILE A 39 0.16 15.57 -12.04
CA ILE A 39 -0.19 15.47 -13.46
C ILE A 39 -1.38 16.39 -13.78
N GLU A 40 -2.44 16.35 -12.96
CA GLU A 40 -3.63 17.21 -13.13
C GLU A 40 -3.29 18.70 -12.98
N ALA A 41 -2.30 19.05 -12.16
CA ALA A 41 -1.81 20.42 -12.02
C ALA A 41 -0.92 20.90 -13.19
N GLY A 42 -0.58 20.03 -14.15
CA GLY A 42 0.20 20.38 -15.34
C GLY A 42 1.71 20.58 -15.10
N ASN A 43 2.22 20.28 -13.89
CA ASN A 43 3.65 20.39 -13.57
C ASN A 43 4.39 19.10 -13.91
N TYR A 44 5.03 19.06 -15.07
CA TYR A 44 5.79 17.89 -15.56
C TYR A 44 6.92 17.48 -14.60
N ASP A 45 7.76 18.41 -14.17
CA ASP A 45 8.92 18.11 -13.34
C ASP A 45 8.54 17.56 -11.96
N GLU A 46 7.52 18.15 -11.33
CA GLU A 46 6.99 17.67 -10.04
C GLU A 46 6.32 16.30 -10.16
N ALA A 47 5.63 16.04 -11.27
CA ALA A 47 5.02 14.74 -11.53
C ALA A 47 6.07 13.64 -11.73
N VAL A 48 7.15 13.94 -12.47
CA VAL A 48 8.27 13.00 -12.69
C VAL A 48 9.02 12.73 -11.38
N ALA A 49 9.25 13.75 -10.56
CA ALA A 49 9.87 13.58 -9.24
C ALA A 49 9.01 12.69 -8.32
N ALA A 50 7.71 12.98 -8.23
CA ALA A 50 6.78 12.17 -7.44
C ALA A 50 6.67 10.74 -7.96
N PHE A 51 6.76 10.52 -9.27
CA PHE A 51 6.73 9.19 -9.88
C PHE A 51 7.98 8.37 -9.52
N LYS A 52 9.17 8.97 -9.58
CA LYS A 52 10.43 8.32 -9.18
C LYS A 52 10.43 7.88 -7.72
N GLU A 53 9.82 8.65 -6.83
CA GLU A 53 9.64 8.28 -5.42
C GLU A 53 8.61 7.16 -5.23
N ALA A 54 7.54 7.18 -6.02
CA ALA A 54 6.46 6.19 -5.92
C ALA A 54 6.90 4.79 -6.40
N GLN A 55 7.74 4.72 -7.43
CA GLN A 55 8.18 3.48 -8.06
C GLN A 55 8.76 2.44 -7.08
N PRO A 56 9.80 2.72 -6.27
CA PRO A 56 10.36 1.73 -5.34
C PRO A 56 9.36 1.31 -4.26
N ILE A 57 8.46 2.20 -3.86
CA ILE A 57 7.42 1.89 -2.86
C ILE A 57 6.40 0.90 -3.42
N MET A 58 6.01 1.07 -4.68
CA MET A 58 5.10 0.14 -5.37
C MET A 58 5.75 -1.23 -5.57
N ASP A 59 7.02 -1.27 -5.97
CA ASP A 59 7.75 -2.51 -6.21
C ASP A 59 8.02 -3.28 -4.89
N SER A 60 8.16 -2.56 -3.77
CA SER A 60 8.32 -3.17 -2.44
C SER A 60 7.04 -3.75 -1.83
N MET A 61 5.89 -3.59 -2.49
CA MET A 61 4.56 -3.97 -1.95
C MET A 61 4.23 -5.46 -2.10
N VAL A 62 5.19 -6.35 -1.83
CA VAL A 62 5.04 -7.82 -1.88
C VAL A 62 5.09 -8.42 -0.47
#